data_AF-A0A1G0CYA5-F1
#
_entry.id   AF-A0A1G0CYA5-F1
#
_cell.length_a   1.000
_cell.length_b   1.000
_cell.length_c   1.000
_cell.angle_alpha   90.00
_cell.angle_beta   90.00
_cell.angle_gamma   90.00
#
_symmetry.space_group_name_H-M   'P 1'
#
loop_
_entity.id
_entity.type
_entity.pdbx_description
1 polymer ?
#
loop_
_entity_poly.entity_id
_entity_poly.type
_entity_poly.pdbx_seq_one_letter_code
_entity_poly.pdbx_strand_id
1 'polypeptide(L)'
;MPTLANLPQHIYIFAAVLGVLLFAFFFFFFLPSILVSIRLSTVTRKLKALNGKADGNLERIFEKKGVLEHLWREYSATLHKQTEADSVTGQPVTRMRSTMPAGVVFRPDIIVDIPLRTDFFKHLPGLFTGVGIIGTFYGLLIGLQAFEVSETPSSCATA
;
A
#
# COMPACT_ATOMS: atom_id res chain seq x y z
N MET A 1 9.70 -31.52 27.64
CA MET A 1 9.58 -30.55 26.52
C MET A 1 8.50 -31.09 25.60
N PRO A 2 7.29 -30.50 25.56
CA PRO A 2 6.22 -31.00 24.71
C PRO A 2 6.68 -30.88 23.26
N THR A 3 6.76 -32.02 22.58
CA THR A 3 7.20 -32.10 21.20
C THR A 3 6.16 -31.38 20.34
N LEU A 4 6.60 -30.41 19.54
CA LEU A 4 5.83 -29.69 18.52
C LEU A 4 5.14 -30.59 17.48
N ALA A 5 5.12 -31.91 17.69
CA ALA A 5 4.62 -32.96 16.79
C ALA A 5 3.33 -33.64 17.29
N ASN A 6 2.89 -33.41 18.53
CA ASN A 6 1.64 -33.98 19.08
C ASN A 6 0.57 -32.89 19.33
N LEU A 7 0.58 -31.82 18.52
CA LEU A 7 -0.44 -30.80 18.63
C LEU A 7 -1.70 -31.24 17.87
N PRO A 8 -2.91 -31.00 18.38
CA PRO A 8 -4.14 -31.31 17.67
C PRO A 8 -4.13 -30.80 16.22
N GLN A 9 -4.59 -31.62 15.26
CA GLN A 9 -4.53 -31.31 13.82
C GLN A 9 -5.12 -29.94 13.45
N HIS A 10 -6.15 -29.50 14.17
CA HIS A 10 -6.77 -28.19 13.97
C HIS A 10 -5.83 -27.01 14.26
N ILE A 11 -4.86 -27.16 15.18
CA ILE A 11 -3.90 -26.08 15.49
C ILE A 11 -2.92 -25.88 14.34
N TYR A 12 -2.47 -26.95 13.67
CA TYR A 12 -1.64 -26.81 12.47
C TYR A 12 -2.40 -26.16 11.31
N ILE A 13 -3.69 -26.49 11.14
CA ILE A 13 -4.53 -25.87 10.11
C ILE A 13 -4.67 -24.37 10.38
N PHE A 14 -4.99 -23.98 11.62
CA PHE A 14 -5.06 -22.56 12.00
C PHE A 14 -3.73 -21.84 11.82
N ALA A 15 -2.62 -22.45 12.24
CA ALA A 15 -1.28 -21.89 12.07
C ALA A 15 -0.90 -21.74 10.59
N ALA A 16 -1.26 -22.71 9.75
CA ALA A 16 -1.02 -22.64 8.30
C ALA A 16 -1.86 -21.54 7.65
N VAL A 17 -3.15 -21.43 7.98
CA VAL A 17 -4.03 -20.36 7.46
C VAL A 17 -3.51 -18.99 7.88
N LEU A 18 -3.14 -18.82 9.15
CA LEU A 18 -2.57 -17.56 9.65
C LEU A 18 -1.22 -17.24 8.98
N GLY A 19 -0.38 -18.27 8.77
CA GLY A 19 0.90 -18.13 8.08
C GLY A 19 0.75 -17.70 6.62
N VAL A 20 -0.16 -18.34 5.88
CA VAL A 20 -0.47 -17.96 4.48
C VAL A 20 -1.00 -16.53 4.41
N LEU A 21 -1.84 -16.14 5.37
CA LEU A 21 -2.40 -14.80 5.45
C LEU A 21 -1.33 -13.72 5.71
N LEU A 22 -0.43 -13.97 6.66
CA LEU A 22 0.71 -13.09 6.94
C LEU A 22 1.68 -13.03 5.76
N PHE A 23 1.91 -14.16 5.08
CA PHE A 23 2.74 -14.23 3.89
C PHE A 23 2.12 -13.42 2.74
N ALA A 24 0.84 -13.60 2.48
CA ALA A 24 0.11 -12.82 1.48
C ALA A 24 0.17 -11.33 1.80
N PHE A 25 0.01 -10.94 3.06
CA PHE A 25 0.16 -9.54 3.49
C PHE A 25 1.57 -9.01 3.20
N PHE A 26 2.63 -9.72 3.58
CA PHE A 26 4.01 -9.29 3.32
C PHE A 26 4.29 -9.16 1.82
N PHE A 27 3.87 -10.13 1.01
CA PHE A 27 4.14 -10.12 -0.42
C PHE A 27 3.28 -9.13 -1.21
N PHE A 28 2.02 -8.94 -0.85
CA PHE A 28 1.13 -8.00 -1.54
C PHE A 28 1.24 -6.56 -1.04
N PHE A 29 1.68 -6.32 0.20
CA PHE A 29 1.78 -4.96 0.75
C PHE A 29 3.22 -4.44 0.78
N PHE A 30 4.13 -5.23 1.34
CA PHE A 30 5.47 -4.77 1.68
C PHE A 30 6.34 -4.59 0.43
N LEU A 31 6.26 -5.54 -0.51
CA LEU A 31 6.96 -5.49 -1.80
C LEU A 31 6.58 -4.24 -2.63
N PRO A 32 5.29 -3.97 -2.91
CA PRO A 32 4.94 -2.78 -3.67
C PRO A 32 5.25 -1.49 -2.93
N SER A 33 5.10 -1.45 -1.60
CA SER A 33 5.44 -0.28 -0.79
C SER A 33 6.94 0.08 -0.90
N ILE A 34 7.82 -0.90 -0.76
CA ILE A 34 9.27 -0.72 -0.94
C ILE A 34 9.60 -0.29 -2.37
N LEU A 35 8.98 -0.91 -3.37
CA LEU A 35 9.19 -0.57 -4.79
C LEU A 35 8.85 0.89 -5.10
N VAL A 36 7.72 1.39 -4.60
CA VAL A 36 7.32 2.79 -4.80
C VAL A 36 8.27 3.73 -4.08
N SER A 37 8.66 3.42 -2.83
CA SER A 37 9.62 4.23 -2.06
C SER A 37 10.98 4.36 -2.76
N ILE A 38 11.52 3.25 -3.28
CA ILE A 38 12.78 3.26 -4.04
C ILE A 38 12.66 4.11 -5.32
N ARG A 39 11.54 3.99 -6.05
CA ARG A 39 11.29 4.76 -7.26
C ARG A 39 11.25 6.26 -6.98
N LEU A 40 10.50 6.67 -5.95
CA LEU A 40 10.38 8.07 -5.55
C LEU A 40 11.73 8.63 -5.08
N SER A 41 12.44 7.88 -4.24
CA SER A 41 13.79 8.25 -3.77
C SER A 41 14.76 8.45 -4.93
N THR A 42 14.69 7.59 -5.96
CA THR A 42 15.53 7.72 -7.16
C THR A 42 15.24 8.99 -7.94
N VAL A 43 13.96 9.34 -8.13
CA VAL A 43 13.55 10.55 -8.85
C VAL A 43 13.94 11.80 -8.06
N THR A 44 13.66 11.83 -6.75
CA THR A 44 14.05 12.94 -5.86
C THR A 44 15.56 13.14 -5.84
N ARG A 45 16.35 12.06 -5.82
CA ARG A 45 17.82 12.14 -5.84
C ARG A 45 18.33 12.72 -7.17
N LYS A 46 17.73 12.34 -8.30
CA LYS A 46 18.07 12.90 -9.62
C LYS A 46 17.67 14.37 -9.74
N LEU A 47 16.51 14.77 -9.22
CA LEU A 47 16.08 16.17 -9.18
C LEU A 47 17.01 17.02 -8.32
N LYS A 48 17.41 16.51 -7.14
CA LYS A 48 18.37 17.21 -6.27
C LYS A 48 19.74 17.36 -6.92
N ALA A 49 20.16 16.38 -7.74
CA ALA A 49 21.41 16.45 -8.48
C ALA A 49 21.43 17.52 -9.59
N LEU A 50 20.26 17.92 -10.12
CA LEU A 50 20.16 18.99 -11.12
C LEU A 50 20.34 20.41 -10.52
N ASN A 51 20.28 20.56 -9.20
CA ASN A 51 20.56 21.79 -8.45
C ASN A 51 19.99 23.08 -9.09
N GLY A 52 18.73 23.03 -9.56
CA GLY A 52 18.03 24.19 -10.13
C GLY A 52 18.48 24.59 -11.55
N LYS A 53 19.39 23.85 -12.20
CA LYS A 53 19.68 24.06 -13.61
C LYS A 53 18.56 23.43 -14.44
N ALA A 54 17.82 24.29 -15.15
CA ALA A 54 16.81 23.89 -16.13
C ALA A 54 17.52 23.31 -17.37
N ASP A 55 18.15 22.15 -17.22
CA ASP A 55 18.63 21.39 -18.34
C ASP A 55 17.40 20.73 -19.01
N GLY A 56 17.29 20.81 -20.33
CA GLY A 56 16.15 20.30 -21.11
C GLY A 56 15.91 18.79 -21.00
N ASN A 57 16.62 18.10 -20.12
CA ASN A 57 16.59 16.67 -19.86
C ASN A 57 15.66 16.25 -18.72
N LEU A 58 14.83 17.14 -18.15
CA LEU A 58 13.89 16.74 -17.08
C LEU A 58 12.93 15.63 -17.55
N GLU A 59 12.52 15.64 -18.81
CA GLU A 59 11.61 14.63 -19.38
C GLU A 59 12.16 13.21 -19.25
N ARG A 60 13.46 13.00 -19.49
CA ARG A 60 14.14 11.70 -19.32
C ARG A 60 14.20 11.18 -17.88
N ILE A 61 14.03 12.06 -16.89
CA ILE A 61 14.00 11.68 -15.47
C ILE A 61 12.65 11.06 -15.12
N PHE A 62 11.57 11.54 -15.76
CA PHE A 62 10.20 11.12 -15.50
C PHE A 62 9.65 10.08 -16.50
N GLU A 63 10.22 9.97 -17.71
CA GLU A 63 9.85 9.00 -18.77
C GLU A 63 9.93 7.52 -18.35
N LYS A 64 10.61 7.21 -17.25
CA LYS A 64 11.00 5.82 -16.99
C LYS A 64 9.93 4.91 -16.39
N LYS A 65 8.75 5.38 -15.94
CA LYS A 65 7.64 4.49 -15.50
C LYS A 65 6.39 5.21 -14.95
N GLY A 66 5.24 4.95 -15.58
CA GLY A 66 3.92 4.88 -14.93
C GLY A 66 3.29 6.22 -14.56
N VAL A 67 2.57 6.27 -13.43
CA VAL A 67 1.80 7.43 -12.95
C VAL A 67 2.62 8.74 -13.01
N LEU A 68 3.91 8.67 -12.67
CA LEU A 68 4.80 9.83 -12.63
C LEU A 68 5.06 10.48 -14.00
N GLU A 69 5.06 9.69 -15.08
CA GLU A 69 5.20 10.19 -16.45
C GLU A 69 3.97 11.00 -16.87
N HIS A 70 2.79 10.47 -16.54
CA HIS A 70 1.52 11.15 -16.81
C HIS A 70 1.43 12.49 -16.06
N LEU A 71 1.78 12.50 -14.76
CA LEU A 71 1.83 13.74 -13.98
C LEU A 71 2.87 14.73 -14.53
N TRP A 72 4.04 14.25 -14.95
CA TRP A 72 5.05 15.13 -15.53
C TRP A 72 4.57 15.77 -16.83
N ARG A 73 3.90 15.00 -17.69
CA ARG A 73 3.34 15.50 -18.95
C ARG A 73 2.21 16.52 -18.74
N GLU A 74 1.40 16.33 -17.70
CA GLU A 74 0.37 17.29 -17.33
C GLU A 74 1.00 18.58 -16.76
N TYR A 75 2.02 18.45 -15.90
CA TYR A 75 2.75 19.60 -15.39
C TYR A 75 3.52 20.37 -16.47
N SER A 76 4.20 19.67 -17.38
CA SER A 76 4.98 20.29 -18.46
C SER A 76 4.10 21.09 -19.43
N ALA A 77 2.86 20.65 -19.66
CA ALA A 77 1.88 21.39 -20.44
C ALA A 77 1.48 22.73 -19.80
N THR A 78 1.55 22.85 -18.47
CA THR A 78 1.30 24.12 -17.75
C THR A 78 2.50 25.06 -17.73
N LEU A 79 3.69 24.54 -18.06
CA LEU A 79 4.96 25.25 -18.03
C LEU A 79 5.15 26.04 -19.32
N HIS A 80 4.89 27.35 -19.27
CA HIS A 80 5.05 28.21 -20.43
C HIS A 80 6.48 28.78 -20.45
N LYS A 81 7.20 28.53 -21.54
CA LYS A 81 8.48 29.20 -21.81
C LYS A 81 8.19 30.63 -22.24
N GLN A 82 8.44 31.60 -21.36
CA GLN A 82 8.44 33.01 -21.72
C GLN A 82 9.86 33.38 -22.12
N THR A 83 10.10 33.47 -23.42
CA THR A 83 11.34 34.04 -23.95
C THR A 83 11.15 35.55 -24.00
N GLU A 84 11.66 36.25 -23.00
CA GLU A 84 11.67 37.71 -22.98
C GLU A 84 13.08 38.16 -23.34
N ALA A 85 13.20 39.05 -24.32
CA ALA A 85 14.48 39.66 -24.66
C ALA A 85 14.84 40.65 -23.56
N ASP A 86 15.96 40.44 -22.88
CA ASP A 86 16.38 41.30 -21.79
C ASP A 86 16.73 42.70 -22.34
N SER A 87 15.93 43.70 -21.98
CA SER A 87 16.03 45.09 -22.44
C SER A 87 17.35 45.77 -22.07
N VAL A 88 18.15 45.14 -21.20
CA VAL A 88 19.41 45.69 -20.68
C VAL A 88 20.65 45.05 -21.31
N THR A 89 20.60 43.77 -21.71
CA THR A 89 21.77 43.03 -22.22
C THR A 89 21.60 42.45 -23.63
N GLY A 90 20.39 42.50 -24.21
CA GLY A 90 20.12 41.96 -25.56
C GLY A 90 20.24 40.43 -25.67
N GLN A 91 20.41 39.72 -24.55
CA GLN A 91 20.42 38.25 -24.52
C GLN A 91 19.01 37.70 -24.26
N PRO A 92 18.57 36.64 -24.97
CA PRO A 92 17.27 36.04 -24.74
C PRO A 92 17.28 35.30 -23.40
N VAL A 93 16.54 35.81 -22.41
CA VAL A 93 16.40 35.14 -21.12
C VAL A 93 15.14 34.29 -21.19
N THR A 94 15.32 32.98 -21.27
CA THR A 94 14.19 32.03 -21.24
C THR A 94 13.73 31.89 -19.80
N ARG A 95 12.67 32.60 -19.42
CA ARG A 95 12.04 32.49 -18.10
C ARG A 95 10.90 31.49 -18.20
N MET A 96 10.98 30.38 -17.45
CA MET A 96 9.86 29.44 -17.34
C MET A 96 8.87 29.97 -16.33
N ARG A 97 7.63 30.26 -16.77
CA ARG A 97 6.53 30.65 -15.88
C ARG A 97 5.59 29.46 -15.71
N SER A 98 5.48 28.98 -14.47
CA SER A 98 4.47 27.99 -14.11
C SER A 98 3.14 28.69 -13.89
N THR A 99 2.11 28.26 -14.62
CA THR A 99 0.73 28.76 -14.42
C THR A 99 0.01 28.02 -13.29
N MET A 100 0.50 26.83 -12.91
CA MET A 100 0.02 26.05 -11.77
C MET A 100 1.18 25.71 -10.81
N PRO A 101 0.94 25.67 -9.48
CA PRO A 101 1.94 25.19 -8.54
C PRO A 101 2.14 23.68 -8.68
N ALA A 102 3.39 23.23 -8.61
CA ALA A 102 3.75 21.81 -8.72
C ALA A 102 3.00 20.92 -7.70
N GLY A 103 2.70 21.42 -6.50
CA GLY A 103 1.96 20.66 -5.47
C GLY A 103 0.49 20.35 -5.83
N VAL A 104 -0.08 21.02 -6.84
CA VAL A 104 -1.45 20.73 -7.31
C VAL A 104 -1.46 19.51 -8.24
N VAL A 105 -0.39 19.30 -9.00
CA VAL A 105 -0.22 18.15 -9.90
C VAL A 105 0.40 16.98 -9.12
N PHE A 106 1.49 17.22 -8.39
CA PHE A 106 2.20 16.22 -7.61
C PHE A 106 1.61 16.07 -6.20
N ARG A 107 0.49 15.35 -6.08
CA ARG A 107 -0.16 15.07 -4.79
C ARG A 107 0.28 13.74 -4.19
N PRO A 108 0.46 13.66 -2.86
CA PRO A 108 0.77 12.40 -2.17
C PRO A 108 -0.26 11.31 -2.46
N ASP A 109 -1.54 11.68 -2.55
CA ASP A 109 -2.64 10.73 -2.79
C ASP A 109 -2.49 10.04 -4.16
N ILE A 110 -2.07 10.78 -5.18
CA ILE A 110 -1.90 10.25 -6.55
C ILE A 110 -0.59 9.48 -6.69
N ILE A 111 0.46 9.96 -6.03
CA ILE A 111 1.83 9.42 -6.16
C ILE A 111 2.04 8.18 -5.28
N VAL A 112 1.39 8.13 -4.13
CA VAL A 112 1.60 7.10 -3.10
C VAL A 112 0.36 6.24 -2.93
N ASP A 113 -0.83 6.83 -2.74
CA ASP A 113 -2.01 6.04 -2.36
C ASP A 113 -2.58 5.21 -3.50
N ILE A 114 -2.63 5.75 -4.73
CA ILE A 114 -3.07 4.99 -5.92
C ILE A 114 -2.21 3.75 -6.18
N PRO A 115 -0.87 3.83 -6.25
CA PRO A 115 -0.05 2.64 -6.51
C PRO A 115 0.05 1.69 -5.31
N LEU A 116 -0.07 2.17 -4.05
CA LEU A 116 -0.07 1.29 -2.87
C LEU A 116 -1.46 0.71 -2.54
N ARG A 117 -2.54 1.18 -3.19
CA ARG A 117 -3.93 0.86 -2.82
C ARG A 117 -4.13 0.98 -1.30
N THR A 118 -3.60 2.04 -0.69
CA THR A 118 -3.57 2.18 0.77
C THR A 118 -4.96 2.11 1.39
N ASP A 119 -5.99 2.54 0.66
CA ASP A 119 -7.38 2.42 1.09
C ASP A 119 -7.81 0.97 1.34
N PHE A 120 -7.40 0.00 0.52
CA PHE A 120 -7.71 -1.41 0.80
C PHE A 120 -7.07 -1.87 2.11
N PHE A 121 -5.82 -1.47 2.35
CA PHE A 121 -5.07 -1.83 3.54
C PHE A 121 -5.57 -1.14 4.82
N LYS A 122 -6.15 0.05 4.71
CA LYS A 122 -6.83 0.72 5.83
C LYS A 122 -8.03 -0.09 6.34
N HIS A 123 -8.70 -0.85 5.47
CA HIS A 123 -9.89 -1.64 5.83
C HIS A 123 -9.57 -3.11 6.17
N LEU A 124 -8.36 -3.58 5.86
CA LEU A 124 -7.93 -4.96 6.17
C LEU A 124 -8.04 -5.35 7.66
N PRO A 125 -7.67 -4.49 8.64
CA PRO A 125 -7.89 -4.81 10.06
C PRO A 125 -9.35 -5.12 10.38
N GLY A 126 -10.30 -4.37 9.80
CA GLY A 126 -11.74 -4.62 9.97
C GLY A 126 -12.22 -5.89 9.29
N LEU A 127 -11.66 -6.24 8.12
CA LEU A 127 -11.94 -7.51 7.45
C LEU A 127 -11.47 -8.69 8.32
N PHE A 128 -10.28 -8.58 8.92
CA PHE A 128 -9.72 -9.62 9.78
C PHE A 128 -10.50 -9.83 11.06
N THR A 129 -10.96 -8.75 11.71
CA THR A 129 -11.80 -8.88 12.90
C THR A 129 -13.14 -9.52 12.55
N GLY A 130 -13.75 -9.15 11.41
CA GLY A 130 -14.96 -9.79 10.91
C GLY A 130 -14.80 -11.29 10.69
N VAL A 131 -13.73 -11.70 9.99
CA VAL A 131 -13.40 -13.13 9.79
C VAL A 131 -13.15 -13.85 11.11
N GLY A 132 -12.46 -13.21 12.07
CA GLY A 132 -12.19 -13.79 13.38
C GLY A 132 -13.45 -14.00 14.23
N ILE A 133 -14.40 -13.06 14.18
CA ILE A 133 -15.71 -13.19 14.84
C ILE A 133 -16.47 -14.37 14.24
N ILE A 134 -16.58 -14.42 12.91
CA ILE A 134 -17.23 -15.53 12.19
C ILE A 134 -16.59 -16.87 12.57
N GLY A 135 -15.26 -16.94 12.62
CA GLY A 135 -14.52 -18.14 13.02
C GLY A 135 -14.82 -18.58 14.46
N THR A 136 -14.92 -17.63 15.39
CA THR A 136 -15.25 -17.94 16.80
C THR A 136 -16.65 -18.52 16.91
N PHE A 137 -17.64 -17.88 16.27
CA PHE A 137 -19.02 -18.38 16.24
C PHE A 137 -19.11 -19.75 15.58
N TYR A 138 -18.41 -19.96 14.46
CA TYR A 138 -18.37 -21.24 13.78
C TYR A 138 -17.76 -22.34 14.65
N GLY A 139 -16.70 -22.04 15.38
CA GLY A 139 -16.10 -22.97 16.34
C GLY A 139 -17.06 -23.35 17.48
N LEU A 140 -17.82 -22.38 18.00
CA LEU A 140 -18.85 -22.66 19.01
C LEU A 140 -19.99 -23.53 18.45
N LEU A 141 -20.43 -23.28 17.21
CA LEU A 141 -21.46 -24.10 16.55
C LEU A 141 -21.02 -25.57 16.42
N ILE A 142 -19.80 -25.81 15.94
CA ILE A 142 -19.25 -27.17 15.86
C ILE A 142 -19.10 -27.78 17.25
N GLY A 143 -18.62 -27.00 18.22
CA GLY A 143 -18.45 -27.46 19.60
C GLY A 143 -19.77 -27.89 20.25
N LEU A 144 -20.86 -27.18 19.98
CA LEU A 144 -22.21 -27.52 20.43
C LEU A 144 -22.79 -28.73 19.70
N GLN A 145 -22.52 -28.88 18.40
CA GLN A 145 -22.94 -30.08 17.64
C GLN A 145 -22.26 -31.35 18.15
N ALA A 146 -21.02 -31.25 18.61
CA ALA A 146 -20.27 -32.36 19.19
C ALA A 146 -20.63 -32.62 20.67
N PHE A 147 -21.50 -31.80 21.28
CA PHE A 147 -21.88 -31.90 22.68
C PHE A 147 -23.05 -32.89 22.84
N GLU A 148 -22.75 -34.18 23.01
CA GLU A 148 -23.75 -35.17 23.39
C GLU A 148 -24.14 -35.00 24.87
N VAL A 149 -25.41 -34.67 25.13
CA VAL A 149 -25.97 -34.62 26.48
C VAL A 149 -26.36 -36.05 26.88
N SER A 150 -25.56 -36.68 27.74
CA SER A 150 -25.96 -37.93 28.42
C SER A 150 -26.96 -37.61 29.53
N GLU A 151 -28.25 -37.48 29.20
CA GLU A 151 -29.30 -37.50 30.22
C GLU A 151 -29.55 -38.94 30.71
N THR A 152 -29.03 -39.27 31.89
CA THR A 152 -29.69 -40.24 32.78
C THR A 152 -29.88 -39.63 34.17
N PRO A 153 -30.94 -38.83 34.39
CA PRO A 153 -31.29 -38.31 35.72
C PRO A 153 -32.08 -39.31 36.59
N SER A 154 -32.21 -40.59 36.22
CA SER A 154 -33.09 -41.54 36.92
C SER A 154 -32.42 -42.44 37.97
N SER A 155 -31.19 -42.15 38.42
CA SER A 155 -30.51 -42.95 39.46
C SER A 155 -30.45 -42.28 40.85
N CYS A 156 -31.10 -41.13 41.05
CA CYS A 156 -31.11 -40.40 42.33
C CYS A 156 -32.54 -40.27 42.91
N ALA A 157 -33.33 -41.33 42.84
CA ALA A 157 -34.65 -41.42 43.46
C ALA A 157 -34.92 -42.83 44.01
N THR A 158 -33.93 -43.42 44.67
CA THR A 158 -34.11 -44.58 45.56
C THR A 158 -33.02 -44.52 46.63
N ALA A 159 -33.29 -43.75 47.68
CA ALA A 159 -32.61 -43.81 48.97
C ALA A 159 -33.68 -43.79 50.06
#